data_AF-A0A349LMS1-F1
#
_entry.id   AF-A0A349LMS1-F1
#
_cell.length_a   1.000
_cell.length_b   1.000
_cell.length_c   1.000
_cell.angle_alpha   90.00
_cell.angle_beta   90.00
_cell.angle_gamma   90.00
#
_symmetry.space_group_name_H-M   'P 1'
#
loop_
_entity.id
_entity.type
_entity.pdbx_description
1 polymer ?
#
loop_
_entity_poly.entity_id
_entity_poly.type
_entity_poly.pdbx_seq_one_letter_code
_entity_poly.pdbx_strand_id
1 'polypeptide(L)'
;LEDSIELLKVSNGHVRRWAGKLHSKGKSSRSIARTLSAWRGWYDWLTEKDARRDARAGKVARNLIANPVVDVKAPKRLKSLPKALSVEQA
;
A
#
# COMPACT_ATOMS: atom_id res chain seq x y z
N LEU A 1 1.00 19.67 -3.03
CA LEU A 1 0.53 19.12 -1.75
C LEU A 1 0.92 17.66 -1.67
N GLU A 2 2.11 17.42 -1.16
CA GLU A 2 2.43 16.13 -0.52
C GLU A 2 1.68 16.14 0.81
N ASP A 3 0.96 15.06 1.12
CA ASP A 3 0.27 14.96 2.40
C ASP A 3 1.34 14.94 3.50
N SER A 4 1.55 16.08 4.19
CA SER A 4 2.44 16.16 5.35
C SER A 4 1.76 15.51 6.56
N ILE A 5 1.70 14.18 6.54
CA ILE A 5 1.11 13.38 7.60
C ILE A 5 2.20 12.69 8.41
N GLU A 6 2.04 12.67 9.72
CA GLU A 6 2.91 11.89 10.59
C GLU A 6 2.79 10.40 10.26
N LEU A 7 3.93 9.70 10.22
CA LEU A 7 4.00 8.28 9.85
C LEU A 7 3.12 7.39 10.73
N LEU A 8 2.98 7.74 12.01
CA LEU A 8 2.16 6.98 12.95
C LEU A 8 0.66 7.32 12.85
N LYS A 9 0.26 8.34 12.07
CA LYS A 9 -1.15 8.74 11.87
C LYS A 9 -1.67 8.37 10.48
N VAL A 10 -0.91 7.57 9.73
CA VAL A 10 -1.33 7.12 8.41
C VAL A 10 -2.49 6.16 8.53
N SER A 11 -3.58 6.47 7.81
CA SER A 11 -4.76 5.62 7.71
C SER A 11 -4.77 4.85 6.41
N ASN A 12 -5.57 3.79 6.35
CA ASN A 12 -5.81 3.05 5.12
C ASN A 12 -6.32 3.96 3.98
N GLY A 13 -7.13 4.98 4.31
CA GLY A 13 -7.63 5.97 3.35
C GLY A 13 -6.52 6.78 2.68
N HIS A 14 -5.47 7.17 3.42
CA HIS A 14 -4.30 7.86 2.85
C HIS A 14 -3.56 6.94 1.87
N VAL A 15 -3.33 5.68 2.26
CA VAL A 15 -2.62 4.70 1.43
C VAL A 15 -3.38 4.42 0.13
N ARG A 16 -4.72 4.26 0.18
CA ARG A 16 -5.57 4.10 -1.01
C ARG A 16 -5.50 5.33 -1.93
N ARG A 17 -5.55 6.54 -1.36
CA ARG A 17 -5.41 7.80 -2.11
C ARG A 17 -4.05 7.89 -2.82
N TRP A 18 -2.96 7.54 -2.14
CA TRP A 18 -1.62 7.53 -2.73
C TRP A 18 -1.48 6.50 -3.84
N ALA A 19 -2.01 5.29 -3.65
CA ALA A 19 -2.06 4.27 -4.70
C ALA A 19 -2.85 4.76 -5.93
N GLY A 20 -3.99 5.42 -5.70
CA GLY A 20 -4.77 6.06 -6.76
C GLY A 20 -4.00 7.15 -7.50
N LYS A 21 -3.24 8.00 -6.78
CA LYS A 21 -2.39 9.04 -7.37
C LYS A 21 -1.21 8.46 -8.16
N LEU A 22 -0.62 7.35 -7.73
CA LEU A 22 0.39 6.63 -8.51
C LEU A 22 -0.19 6.10 -9.81
N HIS A 23 -1.41 5.55 -9.76
CA HIS A 23 -2.13 5.08 -10.94
C HIS A 23 -2.47 6.19 -11.91
N SER A 24 -2.97 7.33 -11.41
CA SER A 24 -3.29 8.50 -12.26
C SER A 24 -2.06 9.09 -12.94
N LYS A 25 -0.86 8.88 -12.36
CA LYS A 25 0.43 9.22 -12.96
C LYS A 25 0.97 8.15 -13.93
N GLY A 26 0.17 7.15 -14.30
CA GLY A 26 0.54 6.13 -15.28
C GLY A 26 1.41 4.99 -14.74
N LYS A 27 1.59 4.85 -13.41
CA LYS A 27 2.26 3.67 -12.87
C LYS A 27 1.38 2.43 -13.05
N SER A 28 1.99 1.35 -13.55
CA SER A 28 1.28 0.09 -13.76
C SER A 28 0.80 -0.51 -12.45
N SER A 29 -0.30 -1.29 -12.48
CA SER A 29 -0.80 -2.04 -11.33
C SER A 29 0.29 -2.89 -10.66
N ARG A 30 1.21 -3.46 -11.44
CA ARG A 30 2.33 -4.26 -10.92
C ARG A 30 3.34 -3.41 -10.15
N SER A 31 3.68 -2.22 -10.66
CA SER A 31 4.56 -1.29 -9.95
C SER A 31 3.94 -0.83 -8.64
N ILE A 32 2.65 -0.48 -8.66
CA ILE A 32 1.92 -0.07 -7.45
C ILE A 32 1.85 -1.21 -6.44
N ALA A 33 1.58 -2.44 -6.88
CA ALA A 33 1.59 -3.60 -6.00
C ALA A 33 2.95 -3.81 -5.31
N ARG A 34 4.06 -3.59 -6.02
CA ARG A 34 5.41 -3.65 -5.44
C ARG A 34 5.63 -2.55 -4.40
N THR A 35 5.22 -1.33 -4.69
CA THR A 35 5.28 -0.21 -3.73
C THR A 35 4.47 -0.53 -2.46
N LEU A 36 3.24 -1.02 -2.60
CA LEU A 36 2.40 -1.43 -1.47
C LEU A 36 3.03 -2.59 -0.68
N SER A 37 3.71 -3.54 -1.33
CA SER A 37 4.44 -4.60 -0.63
C SER A 37 5.61 -4.07 0.19
N ALA A 38 6.38 -3.12 -0.35
CA ALA A 38 7.46 -2.49 0.40
C ALA A 38 6.92 -1.72 1.62
N TRP A 39 5.83 -0.97 1.44
CA TRP A 39 5.19 -0.27 2.55
C TRP A 39 4.63 -1.23 3.60
N ARG A 40 4.01 -2.35 3.21
CA ARG A 40 3.52 -3.37 4.16
C ARG A 40 4.63 -3.80 5.10
N GLY A 41 5.76 -4.29 4.58
CA GLY A 41 6.87 -4.73 5.43
C GLY A 41 7.45 -3.62 6.31
N TRP A 42 7.55 -2.39 5.79
CA TRP A 42 8.04 -1.28 6.58
C TRP A 42 7.08 -0.87 7.72
N TYR A 43 5.77 -0.83 7.46
CA TYR A 43 4.76 -0.54 8.48
C TYR A 43 4.56 -1.68 9.48
N ASP A 44 4.79 -2.94 9.08
CA ASP A 44 4.81 -4.08 10.01
C ASP A 44 5.93 -3.88 11.04
N TRP A 45 7.15 -3.61 10.58
CA TRP A 45 8.29 -3.28 11.45
C TRP A 45 8.03 -2.05 12.32
N LEU A 46 7.45 -0.99 11.75
CA LEU A 46 7.18 0.24 12.48
C LEU A 46 6.15 0.03 13.59
N THR A 47 5.08 -0.73 13.32
CA THR A 47 4.04 -1.06 14.31
C THR A 47 4.64 -1.86 15.46
N GLU A 48 5.45 -2.88 15.16
CA GLU A 48 6.14 -3.68 16.19
C GLU A 48 7.10 -2.85 17.04
N LYS A 49 7.84 -1.92 16.41
CA LYS A 49 8.78 -1.04 17.12
C LYS A 49 8.06 -0.01 18.00
N ASP A 50 6.97 0.58 17.50
CA ASP A 50 6.14 1.52 18.26
C ASP A 50 5.51 0.83 19.48
N ALA A 51 4.94 -0.36 19.28
CA ALA A 51 4.39 -1.17 20.37
C ALA A 51 5.44 -1.50 21.44
N ARG A 52 6.65 -1.92 21.05
CA ARG A 52 7.76 -2.17 21.99
C ARG A 52 8.18 -0.92 22.76
N ARG A 53 8.22 0.24 22.10
CA ARG A 53 8.58 1.52 22.73
C ARG A 53 7.54 1.93 23.77
N ASP A 54 6.26 1.84 23.42
CA ASP A 54 5.16 2.24 24.29
C ASP A 54 5.00 1.28 25.48
N ALA A 55 5.22 -0.03 25.28
CA ALA A 55 5.30 -1.01 26.37
C ALA A 55 6.40 -0.67 27.40
N ARG A 56 7.61 -0.29 26.94
CA ARG A 56 8.69 0.16 27.84
C ARG A 56 8.35 1.44 28.59
N ALA A 57 7.55 2.31 28.00
CA ALA A 57 7.16 3.60 28.56
C ALA A 57 5.89 3.56 29.41
N GLY A 58 5.24 2.39 29.56
CA GLY A 58 3.94 2.25 30.24
C GLY A 58 2.82 3.04 29.56
N LYS A 59 2.95 3.35 28.26
CA LYS A 59 1.95 4.08 27.48
C LYS A 59 1.17 3.10 26.60
N VAL A 60 -0.13 3.32 26.45
CA VAL A 60 -0.93 2.61 25.43
C VAL A 60 -0.54 3.17 24.06
N ALA A 61 -0.30 2.29 23.07
CA ALA A 61 0.11 2.62 21.70
C ALA A 61 -0.62 3.88 21.18
N ARG A 62 0.06 5.03 21.15
CA ARG A 62 -0.66 6.31 20.98
C ARG A 62 -1.09 6.59 19.54
N ASN A 63 -0.53 5.91 18.54
CA ASN A 63 -0.70 6.36 17.16
C ASN A 63 -0.92 5.24 16.13
N LEU A 64 -0.14 4.15 16.09
CA LEU A 64 -0.28 3.13 15.05
C LEU A 64 -0.82 1.81 15.61
N ILE A 65 -2.16 1.67 15.61
CA ILE A 65 -2.86 0.49 16.17
C ILE A 65 -2.61 -0.77 15.31
N ALA A 66 -2.48 -0.61 14.00
CA ALA A 66 -2.23 -1.69 13.05
C ALA A 66 -1.57 -1.14 11.77
N ASN A 67 -0.98 -2.03 10.97
CA ASN A 67 -0.42 -1.68 9.67
C ASN A 67 -1.50 -1.10 8.74
N PRO A 68 -1.42 0.18 8.32
CA PRO A 68 -2.45 0.82 7.52
C PRO A 68 -2.52 0.30 6.06
N VAL A 69 -1.51 -0.45 5.63
CA VAL A 69 -1.36 -0.93 4.25
C VAL A 69 -1.94 -2.33 4.06
N VAL A 70 -2.24 -3.06 5.14
CA VAL A 70 -2.58 -4.50 5.10
C VAL A 70 -3.73 -4.83 4.13
N ASP A 71 -4.78 -4.01 4.15
CA ASP A 71 -5.98 -4.19 3.31
C ASP A 71 -6.00 -3.34 2.04
N VAL A 72 -4.87 -2.72 1.67
CA VAL A 72 -4.79 -1.91 0.46
C VAL A 72 -4.33 -2.75 -0.72
N LYS A 73 -5.19 -2.83 -1.73
CA LYS A 73 -4.93 -3.53 -2.98
C LYS A 73 -4.51 -2.55 -4.07
N ALA A 74 -3.62 -3.02 -4.95
CA ALA A 74 -3.28 -2.27 -6.16
C ALA A 74 -4.50 -2.15 -7.09
N PRO A 75 -4.59 -1.10 -7.92
CA PRO A 75 -5.63 -0.95 -8.93
C PRO A 75 -5.72 -2.17 -9.85
N LYS A 76 -6.94 -2.59 -10.22
CA LYS A 76 -7.14 -3.70 -11.13
C LYS A 76 -6.45 -3.43 -12.46
N ARG A 77 -5.70 -4.41 -12.97
CA ARG A 77 -5.09 -4.34 -14.29
C ARG A 77 -6.19 -4.43 -15.36
N LEU A 78 -6.10 -3.60 -16.40
CA LEU A 78 -6.89 -3.80 -17.61
C LEU A 78 -6.53 -5.17 -18.21
N LYS A 79 -7.52 -6.04 -18.34
CA LYS A 79 -7.36 -7.34 -19.01
C LYS A 79 -7.85 -7.16 -20.44
N SER A 80 -6.94 -7.06 -21.40
CA SER A 80 -7.31 -7.13 -22.80
C SER A 80 -7.90 -8.51 -23.08
N LEU A 81 -8.90 -8.57 -23.96
CA LEU A 81 -9.42 -9.83 -24.43
C LEU A 81 -8.29 -10.67 -25.02
N PRO A 82 -8.31 -12.01 -24.87
CA PRO A 82 -7.34 -12.87 -25.53
C PRO A 82 -7.37 -12.56 -27.02
N LYS A 83 -6.20 -12.31 -27.61
CA LYS A 83 -6.11 -12.17 -29.06
C LYS A 83 -6.45 -13.55 -29.63
N ALA A 84 -7.57 -13.68 -30.32
CA ALA A 84 -7.90 -14.91 -31.02
C ALA A 84 -6.77 -15.18 -32.02
N LEU A 85 -6.08 -16.31 -31.89
CA LEU A 85 -5.21 -16.80 -32.95
C LEU A 85 -6.12 -17.14 -34.13
N SER A 86 -5.82 -16.54 -35.29
CA SER A 86 -6.45 -16.97 -36.55
C SER A 86 -5.95 -18.38 -36.89
N VAL A 87 -6.83 -19.21 -37.44
CA VAL A 87 -6.58 -20.62 -37.80
C VAL A 87 -5.39 -20.76 -38.78
N GLU A 88 -5.04 -19.70 -39.50
CA GLU A 88 -3.97 -19.66 -40.51
C GLU A 88 -2.53 -19.59 -39.97
N GLN A 89 -2.31 -19.67 -38.64
CA GLN A 89 -0.97 -19.57 -38.03
C GLN A 89 -0.43 -20.88 -37.44
N ALA A 90 -0.97 -22.04 -37.84
CA ALA A 90 -0.53 -23.36 -37.39
C ALA A 90 0.28 -24.12 -38.46
#